data_AF-A0A1B7UF24-F1
#
_entry.id   AF-A0A1B7UF24-F1
#
_cell.length_a   1.000
_cell.length_b   1.000
_cell.length_c   1.000
_cell.angle_alpha   90.00
_cell.angle_beta   90.00
_cell.angle_gamma   90.00
#
_symmetry.space_group_name_H-M   'P 1'
#
loop_
_entity.id
_entity.type
_entity.pdbx_description
1 polymer ?
#
loop_
_entity_poly.entity_id
_entity_poly.type
_entity_poly.pdbx_seq_one_letter_code
_entity_poly.pdbx_strand_id
1 'polypeptide(L)'
;MSRWSRNFEQHAFKDQLNSSLSAADELEPHQTALPEDITDIAHLKKALKYIEESISQIDPELIPLNYFANLTDQFANIAAYVKQYIAGSSISSIHSANTYLDQVLALLLPVLGRGSATEKAASRSFSAYARTVNNQLVKFHDLANKTLTQLADFSQQAENANEKINLLKGEISAFHRELLLDTDVDSLQKRIRNLEVNANKVYAEINEYHDELFTDDSRGEAISTQIQSALTEATDNTSQLAALLENAETNLAELKVFYDSIFGKLSADGDGVLVGGLQDELQKRRTDLEKFKNEQELRYKALNDEIETLLPGATSAGLTTAYSEMKLSFDKTISDNTRIFYASIFGLLFISFISITNRIYWFGVDWVDLRDLTNLWSNFAYKLPVALPVIWLAFFASKRRSEAQRLQQEYAHKEALAKSFQSYKTQIEQLGEQDNILMRHLLRSAIDAIAFNASTTLETKHGDKSPIHEALDKLLSAPDGLQKLLKPEK
;
A
#
# COMPACT_ATOMS: atom_id res chain seq x y z
N MET A 1 83.71 142.56 26.06
CA MET A 1 82.85 142.41 24.87
C MET A 1 82.37 143.79 24.45
N SER A 2 82.61 144.17 23.20
CA SER A 2 82.07 145.41 22.62
C SER A 2 80.55 145.32 22.44
N ARG A 3 79.91 146.47 22.22
CA ARG A 3 78.48 146.55 21.86
C ARG A 3 78.16 145.72 20.63
N TRP A 4 79.05 145.72 19.64
CA TRP A 4 78.91 144.98 18.38
C TRP A 4 79.01 143.47 18.59
N SER A 5 79.98 143.00 19.38
CA SER A 5 80.08 141.59 19.77
C SER A 5 78.85 141.11 20.55
N ARG A 6 78.34 141.89 21.52
CA ARG A 6 77.11 141.53 22.26
C ARG A 6 75.89 141.45 21.34
N ASN A 7 75.72 142.42 20.44
CA ASN A 7 74.61 142.44 19.50
C ASN A 7 74.68 141.29 18.49
N PHE A 8 75.88 140.88 18.09
CA PHE A 8 76.09 139.70 17.24
C PHE A 8 75.76 138.39 17.95
N GLU A 9 76.17 138.24 19.22
CA GLU A 9 75.82 137.06 20.03
C GLU A 9 74.30 136.93 20.27
N GLN A 10 73.59 138.05 20.38
CA GLN A 10 72.14 138.10 20.62
C GLN A 10 71.31 138.24 19.32
N HIS A 11 71.94 138.15 18.15
CA HIS A 11 71.26 138.32 16.87
C HIS A 11 70.43 137.08 16.53
N ALA A 12 69.19 137.27 16.05
CA ALA A 12 68.25 136.20 15.67
C ALA A 12 68.83 135.18 14.67
N PHE A 13 69.80 135.62 13.87
CA PHE A 13 70.62 134.78 13.00
C PHE A 13 71.22 133.56 13.71
N LYS A 14 71.79 133.74 14.91
CA LYS A 14 72.44 132.65 15.64
C LYS A 14 71.43 131.58 16.05
N ASP A 15 70.23 131.99 16.46
CA ASP A 15 69.15 131.08 16.80
C ASP A 15 68.73 130.24 15.58
N GLN A 16 68.62 130.86 14.40
CA GLN A 16 68.28 130.14 13.16
C GLN A 16 69.41 129.23 12.66
N LEU A 17 70.67 129.64 12.78
CA LEU A 17 71.83 128.80 12.49
C LEU A 17 71.85 127.57 13.41
N ASN A 18 71.69 127.76 14.73
CA ASN A 18 71.66 126.67 15.70
C ASN A 18 70.47 125.72 15.47
N SER A 19 69.30 126.27 15.11
CA SER A 19 68.12 125.48 14.70
C SER A 19 68.41 124.62 13.46
N SER A 20 69.11 125.18 12.46
CA SER A 20 69.51 124.46 11.25
C SER A 20 70.53 123.36 11.54
N LEU A 21 71.51 123.63 12.40
CA LEU A 21 72.51 122.66 12.83
C LEU A 21 71.88 121.50 13.60
N SER A 22 70.97 121.80 14.53
CA SER A 22 70.26 120.78 15.31
C SER A 22 69.40 119.89 14.41
N ALA A 23 68.68 120.50 13.45
CA ALA A 23 67.90 119.75 12.47
C ALA A 23 68.80 118.87 11.57
N ALA A 24 69.98 119.37 11.19
CA ALA A 24 70.95 118.61 10.41
C ALA A 24 71.63 117.48 11.20
N ASP A 25 71.78 117.61 12.52
CA ASP A 25 72.29 116.52 13.37
C ASP A 25 71.27 115.37 13.46
N GLU A 26 69.98 115.67 13.59
CA GLU A 26 68.88 114.69 13.61
C GLU A 26 68.58 114.06 12.24
N LEU A 27 69.05 114.68 11.16
CA LEU A 27 68.78 114.27 9.79
C LEU A 27 69.46 112.93 9.46
N GLU A 28 68.69 111.86 9.35
CA GLU A 28 69.18 110.57 8.86
C GLU A 28 68.54 110.22 7.51
N PRO A 29 69.31 109.69 6.54
CA PRO A 29 68.75 109.13 5.31
C PRO A 29 67.69 108.06 5.60
N HIS A 30 66.60 108.06 4.83
CA HIS A 30 65.57 107.01 4.91
C HIS A 30 66.13 105.64 4.49
N GLN A 31 65.54 104.54 4.96
CA GLN A 31 66.02 103.17 4.69
C GLN A 31 66.04 102.79 3.19
N THR A 32 65.25 103.50 2.37
CA THR A 32 65.17 103.31 0.91
C THR A 32 65.90 104.40 0.12
N ALA A 33 66.70 105.24 0.79
CA ALA A 33 67.40 106.35 0.15
C ALA A 33 68.41 105.84 -0.89
N LEU A 34 68.41 106.46 -2.07
CA LEU A 34 69.39 106.17 -3.11
C LEU A 34 70.79 106.69 -2.70
N PRO A 35 71.87 106.17 -3.30
CA PRO A 35 73.22 106.71 -3.05
C PRO A 35 73.31 108.22 -3.25
N GLU A 36 72.59 108.75 -4.23
CA GLU A 36 72.51 110.19 -4.52
C GLU A 36 71.87 110.98 -3.37
N ASP A 37 70.76 110.49 -2.81
CA ASP A 37 70.08 111.09 -1.65
C ASP A 37 71.00 111.17 -0.41
N ILE A 38 71.81 110.13 -0.19
CA ILE A 38 72.78 110.09 0.90
C ILE A 38 73.86 111.16 0.68
N THR A 39 74.30 111.35 -0.57
CA THR A 39 75.29 112.38 -0.89
C THR A 39 74.75 113.80 -0.71
N ASP A 40 73.48 114.05 -1.02
CA ASP A 40 72.83 115.35 -0.84
C ASP A 40 72.65 115.72 0.64
N ILE A 41 72.27 114.75 1.46
CA ILE A 41 72.19 114.90 2.92
C ILE A 41 73.58 115.14 3.51
N ALA A 42 74.58 114.37 3.06
CA ALA A 42 75.96 114.53 3.53
C ALA A 42 76.53 115.89 3.10
N HIS A 43 76.18 116.40 1.92
CA HIS A 43 76.55 117.74 1.46
C HIS A 43 75.94 118.82 2.34
N LEU A 44 74.64 118.75 2.64
CA LEU A 44 73.96 119.69 3.53
C LEU A 44 74.66 119.77 4.89
N LYS A 45 74.90 118.62 5.54
CA LYS A 45 75.61 118.55 6.83
C LYS A 45 77.02 119.11 6.74
N LYS A 46 77.76 118.79 5.66
CA LYS A 46 79.10 119.31 5.40
C LYS A 46 79.09 120.84 5.35
N ALA A 47 78.25 121.42 4.52
CA ALA A 47 78.22 122.85 4.30
C ALA A 47 77.72 123.62 5.54
N LEU A 48 76.71 123.11 6.27
CA LEU A 48 76.31 123.69 7.56
C LEU A 48 77.43 123.66 8.60
N LYS A 49 78.18 122.55 8.70
CA LYS A 49 79.34 122.47 9.62
C LYS A 49 80.47 123.41 9.20
N TYR A 50 80.68 123.58 7.89
CA TYR A 50 81.65 124.54 7.36
C TYR A 50 81.27 125.97 7.76
N ILE A 51 80.01 126.33 7.58
CA ILE A 51 79.44 127.63 7.95
C ILE A 51 79.57 127.89 9.45
N GLU A 52 79.19 126.94 10.30
CA GLU A 52 79.29 127.05 11.76
C GLU A 52 80.73 127.36 12.20
N GLU A 53 81.70 126.58 11.73
CA GLU A 53 83.10 126.77 12.08
C GLU A 53 83.63 128.10 11.50
N SER A 54 83.22 128.46 10.29
CA SER A 54 83.62 129.73 9.65
C SER A 54 83.09 130.94 10.41
N ILE A 55 81.82 130.93 10.83
CA ILE A 55 81.20 132.02 11.60
C ILE A 55 81.85 132.16 12.97
N SER A 56 82.25 131.06 13.61
CA SER A 56 82.91 131.09 14.93
C SER A 56 84.26 131.83 14.94
N GLN A 57 84.82 132.11 13.75
CA GLN A 57 86.15 132.69 13.55
C GLN A 57 86.11 134.12 13.00
N ILE A 58 84.91 134.63 12.68
CA ILE A 58 84.69 135.98 12.19
C ILE A 58 84.89 137.00 13.31
N ASP A 59 85.45 138.18 12.99
CA ASP A 59 85.42 139.35 13.87
C ASP A 59 84.07 140.09 13.73
N PRO A 60 83.19 140.07 14.76
CA PRO A 60 81.87 140.70 14.67
C PRO A 60 81.89 142.23 14.54
N GLU A 61 83.03 142.88 14.83
CA GLU A 61 83.14 144.34 14.74
C GLU A 61 83.36 144.84 13.30
N LEU A 62 83.80 143.94 12.41
CA LEU A 62 84.13 144.28 11.02
C LEU A 62 82.95 144.07 10.05
N ILE A 63 81.83 143.53 10.52
CA ILE A 63 80.69 143.19 9.68
C ILE A 63 79.43 143.93 10.14
N PRO A 64 78.77 144.68 9.23
CA PRO A 64 77.49 145.31 9.51
C PRO A 64 76.40 144.31 9.94
N LEU A 65 75.64 144.62 10.99
CA LEU A 65 74.59 143.74 11.52
C LEU A 65 73.48 143.42 10.50
N ASN A 66 73.19 144.34 9.56
CA ASN A 66 72.20 144.13 8.50
C ASN A 66 72.57 142.97 7.56
N TYR A 67 73.85 142.62 7.46
CA TYR A 67 74.32 141.49 6.68
C TYR A 67 73.81 140.15 7.25
N PHE A 68 73.77 140.01 8.58
CA PHE A 68 73.25 138.82 9.25
C PHE A 68 71.72 138.73 9.22
N ALA A 69 71.02 139.87 9.08
CA ALA A 69 69.57 139.89 8.90
C ALA A 69 69.16 139.14 7.62
N ASN A 70 69.86 139.36 6.50
CA ASN A 70 69.60 138.69 5.23
C ASN A 70 69.84 137.17 5.28
N LEU A 71 70.71 136.71 6.17
CA LEU A 71 70.97 135.28 6.36
C LEU A 71 69.92 134.62 7.27
N THR A 72 69.24 135.39 8.13
CA THR A 72 68.32 134.85 9.15
C THR A 72 67.16 134.08 8.51
N ASP A 73 66.53 134.63 7.46
CA ASP A 73 65.44 133.97 6.74
C ASP A 73 65.91 132.72 5.99
N GLN A 74 67.15 132.74 5.48
CA GLN A 74 67.73 131.62 4.75
C GLN A 74 67.96 130.43 5.68
N PHE A 75 68.52 130.65 6.87
CA PHE A 75 68.64 129.60 7.87
C PHE A 75 67.29 129.10 8.39
N ALA A 76 66.31 129.99 8.56
CA ALA A 76 64.96 129.57 8.93
C ALA A 76 64.34 128.61 7.89
N ASN A 77 64.51 128.90 6.60
CA ASN A 77 64.08 128.03 5.52
C ASN A 77 64.81 126.69 5.51
N ILE A 78 66.14 126.69 5.65
CA ILE A 78 66.95 125.45 5.74
C ILE A 78 66.42 124.56 6.86
N ALA A 79 66.26 125.10 8.08
CA ALA A 79 65.76 124.32 9.21
C ALA A 79 64.34 123.76 8.96
N ALA A 80 63.45 124.54 8.33
CA ALA A 80 62.09 124.09 8.02
C ALA A 80 62.08 122.94 7.02
N TYR A 81 62.84 123.04 5.93
CA TYR A 81 62.92 121.99 4.91
C TYR A 81 63.58 120.71 5.42
N VAL A 82 64.60 120.83 6.28
CA VAL A 82 65.21 119.64 6.92
C VAL A 82 64.21 118.93 7.83
N LYS A 83 63.48 119.67 8.67
CA LYS A 83 62.42 119.10 9.52
C LYS A 83 61.31 118.45 8.71
N GLN A 84 60.98 119.01 7.55
CA GLN A 84 60.00 118.44 6.64
C GLN A 84 60.44 117.06 6.09
N TYR A 85 61.72 116.90 5.74
CA TYR A 85 62.27 115.60 5.33
C TYR A 85 62.27 114.59 6.48
N ILE A 86 62.65 115.01 7.69
CA ILE A 86 62.61 114.16 8.89
C ILE A 86 61.18 113.66 9.16
N ALA A 87 60.17 114.49 8.92
CA ALA A 87 58.75 114.14 9.06
C ALA A 87 58.22 113.19 7.96
N GLY A 88 59.06 112.76 7.00
CA GLY A 88 58.70 111.78 5.97
C GLY A 88 58.41 112.36 4.59
N SER A 89 58.79 113.61 4.30
CA SER A 89 58.72 114.17 2.95
C SER A 89 59.86 113.64 2.05
N SER A 90 59.72 113.79 0.73
CA SER A 90 60.72 113.32 -0.24
C SER A 90 62.02 114.14 -0.20
N ILE A 91 63.06 113.62 -0.87
CA ILE A 91 64.39 114.25 -0.97
C ILE A 91 64.37 115.67 -1.56
N SER A 92 63.29 116.07 -2.27
CA SER A 92 63.15 117.42 -2.80
C SER A 92 63.17 118.51 -1.71
N SER A 93 62.76 118.18 -0.48
CA SER A 93 62.92 119.07 0.67
C SER A 93 64.40 119.32 0.98
N ILE A 94 65.27 118.30 0.87
CA ILE A 94 66.72 118.47 1.04
C ILE A 94 67.34 119.23 -0.12
N HIS A 95 66.88 119.01 -1.36
CA HIS A 95 67.31 119.84 -2.51
C HIS A 95 66.98 121.31 -2.32
N SER A 96 65.79 121.60 -1.78
CA SER A 96 65.38 122.96 -1.43
C SER A 96 66.26 123.53 -0.31
N ALA A 97 66.55 122.75 0.73
CA ALA A 97 67.46 123.15 1.81
C ALA A 97 68.88 123.47 1.28
N ASN A 98 69.42 122.63 0.40
CA ASN A 98 70.71 122.85 -0.25
C ASN A 98 70.70 124.11 -1.13
N THR A 99 69.59 124.41 -1.81
CA THR A 99 69.46 125.64 -2.61
C THR A 99 69.57 126.90 -1.74
N TYR A 100 68.91 126.91 -0.57
CA TYR A 100 69.03 128.01 0.39
C TYR A 100 70.40 128.06 1.06
N LEU A 101 71.02 126.90 1.31
CA LEU A 101 72.39 126.80 1.80
C LEU A 101 73.40 127.40 0.82
N ASP A 102 73.24 127.16 -0.48
CA ASP A 102 74.09 127.75 -1.52
C ASP A 102 73.96 129.28 -1.53
N GLN A 103 72.74 129.81 -1.32
CA GLN A 103 72.52 131.25 -1.17
C GLN A 103 73.24 131.81 0.06
N VAL A 104 73.17 131.10 1.20
CA VAL A 104 73.93 131.45 2.40
C VAL A 104 75.42 131.45 2.14
N LEU A 105 75.96 130.41 1.49
CA LEU A 105 77.38 130.31 1.17
C LEU A 105 77.82 131.44 0.24
N ALA A 106 77.07 131.73 -0.82
CA ALA A 106 77.36 132.80 -1.75
C ALA A 106 77.42 134.17 -1.07
N LEU A 107 76.52 134.41 -0.12
CA LEU A 107 76.53 135.61 0.69
C LEU A 107 77.74 135.62 1.64
N LEU A 108 77.93 134.55 2.43
CA LEU A 108 78.92 134.46 3.50
C LEU A 108 80.38 134.48 3.01
N LEU A 109 80.68 133.82 1.88
CA LEU A 109 82.04 133.57 1.38
C LEU A 109 82.91 134.84 1.19
N PRO A 110 82.43 135.93 0.57
CA PRO A 110 83.18 137.19 0.46
C PRO A 110 83.70 137.78 1.78
N VAL A 111 83.01 137.49 2.88
CA VAL A 111 83.30 138.05 4.21
C VAL A 111 84.19 137.12 5.04
N LEU A 112 84.36 135.87 4.62
CA LEU A 112 85.29 134.94 5.23
C LEU A 112 86.71 135.21 4.74
N GLY A 113 87.59 135.66 5.65
CA GLY A 113 89.02 135.82 5.36
C GLY A 113 89.70 134.50 5.01
N ARG A 114 90.72 134.54 4.13
CA ARG A 114 91.54 133.37 3.79
C ARG A 114 92.63 133.16 4.85
N GLY A 115 92.65 132.01 5.52
CA GLY A 115 93.64 131.69 6.56
C GLY A 115 93.38 130.36 7.29
N SER A 116 94.11 130.08 8.37
CA SER A 116 94.03 128.82 9.18
C SER A 116 92.63 128.49 9.69
N ALA A 117 91.81 129.52 9.89
CA ALA A 117 90.39 129.50 10.17
C ALA A 117 89.60 128.62 9.15
N THR A 118 89.76 128.92 7.85
CA THR A 118 89.09 128.21 6.75
C THR A 118 89.57 126.76 6.58
N GLU A 119 90.82 126.45 6.92
CA GLU A 119 91.36 125.08 6.89
C GLU A 119 90.71 124.17 7.94
N LYS A 120 90.51 124.69 9.16
CA LYS A 120 89.81 123.98 10.24
C LYS A 120 88.33 123.73 9.91
N ALA A 121 87.66 124.71 9.30
CA ALA A 121 86.29 124.56 8.82
C ALA A 121 86.17 123.51 7.72
N ALA A 122 87.12 123.48 6.78
CA ALA A 122 87.18 122.46 5.72
C ALA A 122 87.41 121.04 6.27
N SER A 123 88.28 120.88 7.27
CA SER A 123 88.54 119.56 7.89
C SER A 123 87.32 119.02 8.63
N ARG A 124 86.64 119.87 9.42
CA ARG A 124 85.43 119.48 10.16
C ARG A 124 84.25 119.15 9.24
N SER A 125 84.08 119.91 8.16
CA SER A 125 83.03 119.64 7.18
C SER A 125 83.26 118.32 6.46
N PHE A 126 84.50 118.04 6.01
CA PHE A 126 84.85 116.75 5.41
C PHE A 126 84.60 115.57 6.37
N SER A 127 84.93 115.75 7.66
CA SER A 127 84.66 114.75 8.68
C SER A 127 83.16 114.48 8.86
N ALA A 128 82.31 115.51 8.82
CA ALA A 128 80.86 115.36 8.90
C ALA A 128 80.28 114.60 7.68
N TYR A 129 80.78 114.91 6.49
CA TYR A 129 80.43 114.19 5.26
C TYR A 129 80.82 112.70 5.36
N ALA A 130 82.09 112.43 5.67
CA ALA A 130 82.63 111.08 5.73
C ALA A 130 81.90 110.20 6.77
N ARG A 131 81.56 110.76 7.94
CA ARG A 131 80.77 110.06 8.97
C ARG A 131 79.38 109.66 8.48
N THR A 132 78.70 110.56 7.78
CA THR A 132 77.34 110.31 7.27
C THR A 132 77.34 109.16 6.27
N VAL A 133 78.29 109.17 5.34
CA VAL A 133 78.45 108.10 4.34
C VAL A 133 78.85 106.77 5.00
N ASN A 134 79.82 106.77 5.91
CA ASN A 134 80.30 105.55 6.57
C ASN A 134 79.23 104.89 7.43
N ASN A 135 78.44 105.67 8.18
CA ASN A 135 77.34 105.14 9.00
C ASN A 135 76.29 104.41 8.15
N GLN A 136 75.99 104.92 6.95
CA GLN A 136 75.04 104.26 6.05
C GLN A 136 75.60 102.98 5.44
N LEU A 137 76.89 102.95 5.10
CA LEU A 137 77.55 101.72 4.62
C LEU A 137 77.49 100.59 5.66
N VAL A 138 77.67 100.90 6.95
CA VAL A 138 77.54 99.92 8.04
C VAL A 138 76.10 99.40 8.14
N LYS A 139 75.10 100.29 8.13
CA LYS A 139 73.68 99.89 8.16
C LYS A 139 73.31 98.99 6.98
N PHE A 140 73.80 99.31 5.78
CA PHE A 140 73.59 98.49 4.59
C PHE A 140 74.22 97.10 4.74
N HIS A 141 75.47 97.03 5.19
CA HIS A 141 76.16 95.77 5.44
C HIS A 141 75.41 94.86 6.44
N ASP A 142 74.90 95.44 7.53
CA ASP A 142 74.13 94.69 8.54
C ASP A 142 72.80 94.18 7.98
N LEU A 143 72.10 94.99 7.20
CA LEU A 143 70.86 94.58 6.53
C LEU A 143 71.12 93.47 5.51
N ALA A 144 72.19 93.58 4.73
CA ALA A 144 72.60 92.56 3.77
C ALA A 144 72.88 91.22 4.46
N ASN A 145 73.66 91.22 5.56
CA ASN A 145 73.94 90.00 6.33
C ASN A 145 72.71 89.39 6.98
N LYS A 146 71.82 90.23 7.52
CA LYS A 146 70.53 89.76 8.06
C LYS A 146 69.70 89.06 6.99
N THR A 147 69.63 89.66 5.80
CA THR A 147 68.88 89.12 4.66
C THR A 147 69.50 87.81 4.16
N LEU A 148 70.84 87.74 4.08
CA LEU A 148 71.56 86.54 3.66
C LEU A 148 71.35 85.38 4.64
N THR A 149 71.34 85.67 5.95
CA THR A 149 71.06 84.69 7.00
C THR A 149 69.62 84.14 6.88
N GLN A 150 68.64 85.03 6.64
CA GLN A 150 67.25 84.61 6.42
C GLN A 150 67.10 83.76 5.16
N LEU A 151 67.82 84.10 4.08
CA LEU A 151 67.80 83.32 2.85
C LEU A 151 68.38 81.91 3.05
N ALA A 152 69.46 81.79 3.82
CA ALA A 152 70.06 80.49 4.16
C ALA A 152 69.10 79.62 4.97
N ASP A 153 68.42 80.19 5.98
CA ASP A 153 67.41 79.48 6.77
C ASP A 153 66.24 78.99 5.91
N PHE A 154 65.71 79.84 5.02
CA PHE A 154 64.66 79.43 4.08
C PHE A 154 65.12 78.34 3.11
N SER A 155 66.37 78.41 2.63
CA SER A 155 66.93 77.35 1.76
C SER A 155 66.98 76.01 2.49
N GLN A 156 67.44 75.99 3.74
CA GLN A 156 67.49 74.76 4.55
C GLN A 156 66.10 74.20 4.84
N GLN A 157 65.12 75.06 5.12
CA GLN A 157 63.73 74.64 5.32
C GLN A 157 63.14 74.03 4.06
N ALA A 158 63.43 74.60 2.89
CA ALA A 158 62.99 74.07 1.60
C ALA A 158 63.59 72.69 1.29
N GLU A 159 64.88 72.49 1.57
CA GLU A 159 65.55 71.19 1.42
C GLU A 159 64.92 70.13 2.34
N ASN A 160 64.74 70.45 3.63
CA ASN A 160 64.10 69.54 4.59
C ASN A 160 62.66 69.18 4.19
N ALA A 161 61.91 70.14 3.63
CA ALA A 161 60.57 69.88 3.13
C ALA A 161 60.59 68.95 1.91
N ASN A 162 61.54 69.13 0.99
CA ASN A 162 61.69 68.29 -0.19
C ASN A 162 62.07 66.84 0.16
N GLU A 163 62.94 66.63 1.15
CA GLU A 163 63.25 65.29 1.66
C GLU A 163 62.01 64.58 2.20
N LYS A 164 61.20 65.27 3.02
CA LYS A 164 59.94 64.72 3.55
C LYS A 164 58.95 64.37 2.43
N ILE A 165 58.83 65.22 1.42
CA ILE A 165 57.98 64.97 0.25
C ILE A 165 58.44 63.71 -0.50
N ASN A 166 59.74 63.53 -0.70
CA ASN A 166 60.29 62.36 -1.38
C ASN A 166 60.05 61.07 -0.59
N LEU A 167 60.19 61.10 0.75
CA LEU A 167 59.85 59.96 1.61
C LEU A 167 58.37 59.60 1.51
N LEU A 168 57.47 60.58 1.67
CA LEU A 168 56.02 60.37 1.55
C LEU A 168 55.63 59.83 0.17
N LYS A 169 56.26 60.33 -0.89
CA LYS A 169 56.05 59.82 -2.26
C LYS A 169 56.44 58.35 -2.38
N GLY A 170 57.53 57.94 -1.74
CA GLY A 170 57.96 56.55 -1.66
C GLY A 170 56.95 55.65 -0.95
N GLU A 171 56.47 56.09 0.22
CA GLU A 171 55.46 55.37 1.02
C GLU A 171 54.13 55.25 0.27
N ILE A 172 53.62 56.33 -0.31
CA ILE A 172 52.39 56.34 -1.12
C ILE A 172 52.52 55.37 -2.31
N SER A 173 53.69 55.34 -2.95
CA SER A 173 53.93 54.43 -4.08
C SER A 173 53.97 52.96 -3.64
N ALA A 174 54.52 52.67 -2.46
CA ALA A 174 54.50 51.32 -1.89
C ALA A 174 53.08 50.87 -1.54
N PHE A 175 52.31 51.74 -0.88
CA PHE A 175 50.91 51.48 -0.53
C PHE A 175 50.03 51.29 -1.78
N HIS A 176 50.24 52.11 -2.81
CA HIS A 176 49.55 51.97 -4.09
C HIS A 176 49.84 50.61 -4.75
N ARG A 177 51.09 50.14 -4.70
CA ARG A 177 51.46 48.82 -5.23
C ARG A 177 50.71 47.70 -4.50
N GLU A 178 50.72 47.70 -3.18
CA GLU A 178 50.08 46.65 -2.38
C GLU A 178 48.55 46.60 -2.56
N LEU A 179 47.92 47.77 -2.64
CA LEU A 179 46.46 47.85 -2.74
C LEU A 179 45.93 47.59 -4.15
N LEU A 180 46.58 48.12 -5.18
CA LEU A 180 45.98 48.30 -6.51
C LEU A 180 46.78 47.68 -7.67
N LEU A 181 48.06 47.35 -7.49
CA LEU A 181 48.87 46.79 -8.57
C LEU A 181 49.09 45.30 -8.37
N ASP A 182 48.68 44.53 -9.37
CA ASP A 182 49.03 43.12 -9.45
C ASP A 182 50.51 43.01 -9.86
N THR A 183 51.35 42.60 -8.92
CA THR A 183 52.77 42.33 -9.16
C THR A 183 52.98 40.81 -9.20
N ASP A 184 53.98 40.27 -8.51
CA ASP A 184 54.14 38.81 -8.36
C ASP A 184 53.06 38.19 -7.45
N VAL A 185 52.40 39.03 -6.65
CA VAL A 185 51.26 38.68 -5.80
C VAL A 185 50.07 39.53 -6.23
N ASP A 186 48.88 38.92 -6.25
CA ASP A 186 47.63 39.62 -6.52
C ASP A 186 47.45 40.79 -5.53
N SER A 187 47.06 41.95 -6.07
CA SER A 187 46.73 43.14 -5.27
C SER A 187 45.64 42.84 -4.25
N LEU A 188 45.63 43.60 -3.15
CA LEU A 188 44.56 43.45 -2.16
C LEU A 188 43.17 43.63 -2.80
N GLN A 189 43.03 44.55 -3.76
CA GLN A 189 41.79 44.75 -4.51
C GLN A 189 41.35 43.48 -5.24
N LYS A 190 42.27 42.81 -5.94
CA LYS A 190 41.97 41.58 -6.68
C LYS A 190 41.65 40.42 -5.73
N ARG A 191 42.38 40.29 -4.62
CA ARG A 191 42.10 39.29 -3.58
C ARG A 191 40.71 39.46 -2.98
N ILE A 192 40.31 40.70 -2.68
CA ILE A 192 38.96 41.01 -2.17
C ILE A 192 37.89 40.66 -3.21
N ARG A 193 38.09 41.04 -4.48
CA ARG A 193 37.15 40.67 -5.56
C ARG A 193 37.03 39.15 -5.74
N ASN A 194 38.15 38.43 -5.69
CA ASN A 194 38.14 36.98 -5.78
C ASN A 194 37.41 36.36 -4.59
N LEU A 195 37.61 36.89 -3.38
CA LEU A 195 36.90 36.45 -2.19
C LEU A 195 35.39 36.72 -2.30
N GLU A 196 34.98 37.88 -2.82
CA GLU A 196 33.58 38.20 -3.10
C GLU A 196 32.96 37.23 -4.12
N VAL A 197 33.64 36.98 -5.24
CA VAL A 197 33.19 36.02 -6.26
C VAL A 197 33.05 34.62 -5.66
N ASN A 198 34.03 34.17 -4.88
CA ASN A 198 33.99 32.87 -4.22
C ASN A 198 32.86 32.78 -3.18
N ALA A 199 32.66 33.83 -2.37
CA ALA A 199 31.59 33.88 -1.39
C ALA A 199 30.20 33.81 -2.07
N ASN A 200 30.01 34.55 -3.16
CA ASN A 200 28.77 34.50 -3.94
C ASN A 200 28.54 33.14 -4.58
N LYS A 201 29.60 32.49 -5.09
CA LYS A 201 29.51 31.13 -5.64
C LYS A 201 29.08 30.13 -4.56
N VAL A 202 29.76 30.15 -3.40
CA VAL A 202 29.41 29.27 -2.27
C VAL A 202 27.98 29.53 -1.79
N TYR A 203 27.57 30.80 -1.72
CA TYR A 203 26.20 31.16 -1.35
C TYR A 203 25.17 30.60 -2.35
N ALA A 204 25.44 30.68 -3.66
CA ALA A 204 24.57 30.12 -4.69
C ALA A 204 24.49 28.58 -4.58
N GLU A 205 25.62 27.89 -4.40
CA GLU A 205 25.66 26.44 -4.20
C GLU A 205 24.88 26.01 -2.94
N ILE A 206 25.02 26.74 -1.83
CA ILE A 206 24.26 26.48 -0.60
C ILE A 206 22.75 26.62 -0.85
N ASN A 207 22.31 27.65 -1.57
CA ASN A 207 20.89 27.84 -1.86
C ASN A 207 20.36 26.76 -2.81
N GLU A 208 21.15 26.34 -3.79
CA GLU A 208 20.78 25.24 -4.68
C GLU A 208 20.58 23.93 -3.90
N TYR A 209 21.50 23.61 -2.98
CA TYR A 209 21.33 22.47 -2.07
C TYR A 209 20.14 22.62 -1.13
N HIS A 210 19.92 23.82 -0.60
CA HIS A 210 18.76 24.10 0.24
C HIS A 210 17.46 23.82 -0.52
N ASP A 211 17.35 24.32 -1.75
CA ASP A 211 16.17 24.13 -2.58
C ASP A 211 15.95 22.66 -2.92
N GLU A 212 17.00 21.93 -3.31
CA GLU A 212 16.91 20.49 -3.59
C GLU A 212 16.49 19.67 -2.37
N LEU A 213 16.97 20.04 -1.18
CA LEU A 213 16.71 19.30 0.05
C LEU A 213 15.36 19.61 0.69
N PHE A 214 14.89 20.87 0.62
CA PHE A 214 13.81 21.36 1.47
C PHE A 214 12.70 22.14 0.76
N THR A 215 12.89 22.61 -0.49
CA THR A 215 11.90 23.44 -1.17
C THR A 215 11.20 22.65 -2.26
N ASP A 216 9.89 22.44 -2.11
CA ASP A 216 9.06 21.93 -3.21
C ASP A 216 8.90 23.06 -4.26
N ASP A 217 9.40 22.85 -5.47
CA ASP A 217 9.37 23.85 -6.53
C ASP A 217 8.96 23.26 -7.89
N SER A 218 9.06 24.06 -8.95
CA SER A 218 8.70 23.66 -10.31
C SER A 218 9.60 22.57 -10.92
N ARG A 219 10.75 22.25 -10.29
CA ARG A 219 11.68 21.19 -10.69
C ARG A 219 11.32 19.85 -10.05
N GLY A 220 10.55 19.84 -8.96
CA GLY A 220 10.07 18.63 -8.31
C GLY A 220 9.83 18.80 -6.80
N GLU A 221 9.38 17.72 -6.16
CA GLU A 221 9.30 17.65 -4.70
C GLU A 221 10.70 17.60 -4.09
N ALA A 222 10.89 18.32 -2.99
CA ALA A 222 12.11 18.29 -2.19
C ALA A 222 12.43 16.87 -1.74
N ILE A 223 13.72 16.55 -1.60
CA ILE A 223 14.16 15.24 -1.10
C ILE A 223 13.54 14.95 0.27
N SER A 224 13.37 15.95 1.14
CA SER A 224 12.67 15.78 2.42
C SER A 224 11.23 15.29 2.26
N THR A 225 10.50 15.84 1.29
CA THR A 225 9.11 15.50 0.99
C THR A 225 9.03 14.08 0.42
N GLN A 226 9.95 13.73 -0.49
CA GLN A 226 10.04 12.37 -1.04
C GLN A 226 10.34 11.32 0.05
N ILE A 227 11.26 11.61 0.98
CA ILE A 227 11.56 10.73 2.12
C ILE A 227 10.32 10.59 3.03
N GLN A 228 9.61 11.68 3.30
CA GLN A 228 8.40 11.66 4.12
C GLN A 228 7.29 10.80 3.48
N SER A 229 7.12 10.94 2.16
CA SER A 229 6.18 10.15 1.38
C SER A 229 6.54 8.66 1.41
N ALA A 230 7.81 8.33 1.12
CA ALA A 230 8.30 6.95 1.17
C ALA A 230 8.18 6.32 2.57
N LEU A 231 8.41 7.10 3.63
CA LEU A 231 8.22 6.63 5.01
C LEU A 231 6.74 6.36 5.32
N THR A 232 5.84 7.22 4.83
CA THR A 232 4.40 7.05 4.98
C THR A 232 3.93 5.80 4.23
N GLU A 233 4.37 5.62 2.98
CA GLU A 233 4.07 4.43 2.16
C GLU A 233 4.62 3.15 2.80
N ALA A 234 5.86 3.16 3.30
CA ALA A 234 6.44 2.02 3.99
C ALA A 234 5.65 1.65 5.27
N THR A 235 5.17 2.65 6.00
CA THR A 235 4.35 2.45 7.22
C THR A 235 2.98 1.86 6.87
N ASP A 236 2.34 2.36 5.82
CA ASP A 236 1.05 1.84 5.34
C ASP A 236 1.19 0.40 4.82
N ASN A 237 2.19 0.14 3.98
CA ASN A 237 2.51 -1.21 3.49
C ASN A 237 2.80 -2.19 4.63
N THR A 238 3.52 -1.76 5.68
CA THR A 238 3.77 -2.59 6.86
C THR A 238 2.47 -2.94 7.59
N SER A 239 1.55 -1.97 7.69
CA SER A 239 0.23 -2.18 8.32
C SER A 239 -0.64 -3.13 7.49
N GLN A 240 -0.65 -2.97 6.16
CA GLN A 240 -1.37 -3.88 5.25
C GLN A 240 -0.79 -5.30 5.29
N LEU A 241 0.54 -5.44 5.32
CA LEU A 241 1.21 -6.74 5.45
C LEU A 241 0.85 -7.44 6.76
N ALA A 242 0.80 -6.71 7.87
CA ALA A 242 0.37 -7.28 9.16
C ALA A 242 -1.06 -7.83 9.08
N ALA A 243 -1.99 -7.09 8.48
CA ALA A 243 -3.37 -7.53 8.29
C ALA A 243 -3.49 -8.74 7.34
N LEU A 244 -2.71 -8.77 6.25
CA LEU A 244 -2.67 -9.93 5.36
C LEU A 244 -2.09 -11.17 6.04
N LEU A 245 -1.07 -10.99 6.88
CA LEU A 245 -0.46 -12.07 7.64
C LEU A 245 -1.43 -12.64 8.68
N GLU A 246 -2.15 -11.78 9.41
CA GLU A 246 -3.20 -12.20 10.35
C GLU A 246 -4.33 -12.99 9.64
N ASN A 247 -4.77 -12.52 8.47
CA ASN A 247 -5.76 -13.24 7.65
C ASN A 247 -5.22 -14.59 7.15
N ALA A 248 -3.96 -14.64 6.72
CA ALA A 248 -3.34 -15.88 6.27
C ALA A 248 -3.19 -16.90 7.41
N GLU A 249 -2.80 -16.44 8.61
CA GLU A 249 -2.74 -17.27 9.82
C GLU A 249 -4.12 -17.82 10.19
N THR A 250 -5.16 -16.97 10.11
CA THR A 250 -6.56 -17.38 10.35
C THR A 250 -7.01 -18.43 9.34
N ASN A 251 -6.80 -18.18 8.05
CA ASN A 251 -7.13 -19.13 6.98
C ASN A 251 -6.37 -20.46 7.12
N LEU A 252 -5.10 -20.42 7.54
CA LEU A 252 -4.30 -21.62 7.77
C LEU A 252 -4.83 -22.41 8.97
N ALA A 253 -5.24 -21.73 10.04
CA ALA A 253 -5.88 -22.36 11.19
C ALA A 253 -7.21 -23.02 10.79
N GLU A 254 -8.06 -22.32 10.03
CA GLU A 254 -9.31 -22.86 9.50
C GLU A 254 -9.07 -24.06 8.57
N LEU A 255 -8.11 -23.95 7.66
CA LEU A 255 -7.73 -25.03 6.76
C LEU A 255 -7.23 -26.25 7.52
N LYS A 256 -6.46 -26.05 8.60
CA LYS A 256 -6.00 -27.14 9.46
C LYS A 256 -7.17 -27.83 10.16
N VAL A 257 -8.13 -27.06 10.69
CA VAL A 257 -9.36 -27.62 11.29
C VAL A 257 -10.17 -28.40 10.25
N PHE A 258 -10.32 -27.85 9.04
CA PHE A 258 -10.98 -28.53 7.92
C PHE A 258 -10.25 -29.82 7.54
N TYR A 259 -8.92 -29.77 7.39
CA TYR A 259 -8.09 -30.93 7.08
C TYR A 259 -8.28 -32.03 8.14
N ASP A 260 -8.20 -31.68 9.43
CA ASP A 260 -8.42 -32.61 10.54
C ASP A 260 -9.83 -33.22 10.51
N SER A 261 -10.85 -32.47 10.04
CA SER A 261 -12.23 -32.97 9.93
C SER A 261 -12.45 -33.94 8.77
N ILE A 262 -11.79 -33.71 7.62
CA ILE A 262 -11.95 -34.55 6.43
C ILE A 262 -11.10 -35.80 6.55
N PHE A 263 -9.83 -35.63 6.92
CA PHE A 263 -8.81 -36.67 6.89
C PHE A 263 -8.51 -37.28 8.25
N GLY A 264 -8.98 -36.69 9.35
CA GLY A 264 -8.68 -37.13 10.70
C GLY A 264 -7.39 -36.52 11.26
N LYS A 265 -7.07 -36.84 12.52
CA LYS A 265 -5.86 -36.37 13.20
C LYS A 265 -4.80 -37.47 13.18
N LEU A 266 -3.52 -37.10 13.22
CA LEU A 266 -2.47 -38.08 13.48
C LEU A 266 -2.72 -38.77 14.81
N SER A 267 -2.68 -40.11 14.82
CA SER A 267 -2.74 -40.89 16.05
C SER A 267 -1.57 -40.56 16.98
N ALA A 268 -1.82 -40.54 18.28
CA ALA A 268 -0.81 -40.29 19.31
C ALA A 268 0.29 -41.38 19.35
N ASP A 269 0.07 -42.52 18.71
CA ASP A 269 0.95 -43.69 18.74
C ASP A 269 2.12 -43.65 17.73
N GLY A 270 2.27 -42.58 16.95
CA GLY A 270 3.50 -42.34 16.17
C GLY A 270 3.64 -43.11 14.84
N ASP A 271 2.66 -43.92 14.45
CA ASP A 271 2.70 -44.74 13.22
C ASP A 271 2.36 -43.97 11.92
N GLY A 272 2.14 -42.65 12.00
CA GLY A 272 1.80 -41.82 10.82
C GLY A 272 0.41 -42.10 10.22
N VAL A 273 -0.41 -42.91 10.89
CA VAL A 273 -1.77 -43.23 10.46
C VAL A 273 -2.74 -42.14 10.95
N LEU A 274 -3.48 -41.55 10.01
CA LEU A 274 -4.57 -40.65 10.30
C LEU A 274 -5.76 -41.47 10.82
N VAL A 275 -6.33 -41.07 11.95
CA VAL A 275 -7.41 -41.79 12.61
C VAL A 275 -8.62 -40.88 12.71
N GLY A 276 -9.75 -41.33 12.14
CA GLY A 276 -11.03 -40.62 12.16
C GLY A 276 -11.24 -39.75 10.92
N GLY A 277 -12.07 -38.72 11.06
CA GLY A 277 -12.47 -37.89 9.93
C GLY A 277 -13.53 -38.53 9.04
N LEU A 278 -14.09 -37.71 8.15
CA LEU A 278 -15.19 -38.11 7.29
C LEU A 278 -14.78 -39.22 6.29
N GLN A 279 -13.53 -39.23 5.85
CA GLN A 279 -13.02 -40.25 4.92
C GLN A 279 -13.08 -41.66 5.53
N ASP A 280 -12.59 -41.84 6.75
CA ASP A 280 -12.64 -43.12 7.45
C ASP A 280 -14.08 -43.57 7.72
N GLU A 281 -14.96 -42.64 8.09
CA GLU A 281 -16.38 -42.94 8.33
C GLU A 281 -17.07 -43.39 7.04
N LEU A 282 -16.85 -42.71 5.92
CA LEU A 282 -17.40 -43.09 4.62
C LEU A 282 -16.87 -44.45 4.16
N GLN A 283 -15.59 -44.73 4.39
CA GLN A 283 -14.99 -46.02 4.04
C GLN A 283 -15.60 -47.15 4.88
N LYS A 284 -15.77 -46.95 6.20
CA LYS A 284 -16.47 -47.90 7.08
C LYS A 284 -17.90 -48.14 6.65
N ARG A 285 -18.69 -47.07 6.42
CA ARG A 285 -20.08 -47.18 5.94
C ARG A 285 -20.16 -47.92 4.61
N ARG A 286 -19.23 -47.68 3.68
CA ARG A 286 -19.16 -48.41 2.40
C ARG A 286 -18.89 -49.89 2.62
N THR A 287 -17.94 -50.25 3.49
CA THR A 287 -17.67 -51.66 3.79
C THR A 287 -18.84 -52.35 4.48
N ASP A 288 -19.55 -51.65 5.37
CA ASP A 288 -20.73 -52.19 6.06
C ASP A 288 -21.90 -52.38 5.09
N LEU A 289 -22.10 -51.46 4.15
CA LEU A 289 -23.11 -51.58 3.09
C LEU A 289 -22.83 -52.75 2.15
N GLU A 290 -21.57 -52.97 1.75
CA GLU A 290 -21.19 -54.13 0.94
C GLU A 290 -21.41 -55.45 1.68
N LYS A 291 -21.07 -55.51 2.98
CA LYS A 291 -21.38 -56.69 3.82
C LYS A 291 -22.89 -56.94 3.89
N PHE A 292 -23.66 -55.91 4.20
CA PHE A 292 -25.12 -56.00 4.27
C PHE A 292 -25.72 -56.47 2.95
N LYS A 293 -25.28 -55.92 1.81
CA LYS A 293 -25.72 -56.34 0.48
C LYS A 293 -25.45 -57.82 0.23
N ASN A 294 -24.23 -58.28 0.50
CA ASN A 294 -23.84 -59.68 0.32
C ASN A 294 -24.67 -60.62 1.20
N GLU A 295 -24.94 -60.25 2.46
CA GLU A 295 -25.79 -61.02 3.36
C GLU A 295 -27.25 -61.12 2.84
N GLN A 296 -27.79 -60.04 2.28
CA GLN A 296 -29.13 -60.05 1.70
C GLN A 296 -29.22 -60.91 0.44
N GLU A 297 -28.23 -60.84 -0.45
CA GLU A 297 -28.19 -61.69 -1.65
C GLU A 297 -28.15 -63.18 -1.29
N LEU A 298 -27.38 -63.55 -0.26
CA LEU A 298 -27.34 -64.92 0.27
C LEU A 298 -28.70 -65.38 0.82
N ARG A 299 -29.36 -64.55 1.62
CA ARG A 299 -30.69 -64.86 2.18
C ARG A 299 -31.74 -65.01 1.09
N TYR A 300 -31.73 -64.15 0.09
CA TYR A 300 -32.71 -64.18 -0.99
C TYR A 300 -32.61 -65.46 -1.82
N LYS A 301 -31.38 -65.89 -2.16
CA LYS A 301 -31.15 -67.16 -2.86
C LYS A 301 -31.62 -68.36 -2.06
N ALA A 302 -31.25 -68.43 -0.78
CA ALA A 302 -31.65 -69.54 0.09
C ALA A 302 -33.18 -69.68 0.22
N LEU A 303 -33.90 -68.56 0.33
CA LEU A 303 -35.36 -68.57 0.42
C LEU A 303 -36.03 -69.03 -0.89
N ASN A 304 -35.51 -68.60 -2.04
CA ASN A 304 -36.08 -69.00 -3.32
C ASN A 304 -35.90 -70.50 -3.59
N ASP A 305 -34.73 -71.04 -3.28
CA ASP A 305 -34.45 -72.47 -3.42
C ASP A 305 -35.38 -73.32 -2.52
N GLU A 306 -35.68 -72.86 -1.30
CA GLU A 306 -36.62 -73.53 -0.40
C GLU A 306 -38.05 -73.54 -0.96
N ILE A 307 -38.52 -72.43 -1.53
CA ILE A 307 -39.86 -72.33 -2.14
C ILE A 307 -40.01 -73.30 -3.32
N GLU A 308 -39.00 -73.39 -4.19
CA GLU A 308 -39.05 -74.27 -5.37
C GLU A 308 -39.11 -75.76 -5.01
N THR A 309 -38.47 -76.17 -3.90
CA THR A 309 -38.51 -77.58 -3.45
C THR A 309 -39.85 -77.99 -2.81
N LEU A 310 -40.63 -77.06 -2.24
CA LEU A 310 -41.88 -77.35 -1.53
C LEU A 310 -43.13 -77.44 -2.45
N LEU A 311 -43.13 -76.76 -3.59
CA LEU A 311 -44.25 -76.69 -4.55
C LEU A 311 -44.79 -78.08 -5.04
N PRO A 312 -43.95 -79.07 -5.38
CA PRO A 312 -44.41 -80.38 -5.86
C PRO A 312 -45.04 -81.25 -4.77
N GLY A 313 -44.51 -81.15 -3.54
CA GLY A 313 -45.03 -81.91 -2.39
C GLY A 313 -46.41 -81.43 -1.95
N ALA A 314 -46.65 -80.11 -1.97
CA ALA A 314 -47.93 -79.52 -1.58
C ALA A 314 -49.08 -79.88 -2.55
N THR A 315 -48.80 -79.95 -3.86
CA THR A 315 -49.80 -80.29 -4.89
C THR A 315 -50.20 -81.78 -4.86
N SER A 316 -49.26 -82.70 -4.64
CA SER A 316 -49.54 -84.14 -4.45
C SER A 316 -50.37 -84.42 -3.19
N ALA A 317 -50.09 -83.71 -2.09
CA ALA A 317 -50.86 -83.82 -0.85
C ALA A 317 -52.32 -83.35 -1.01
N GLY A 318 -52.55 -82.26 -1.75
CA GLY A 318 -53.90 -81.76 -2.05
C GLY A 318 -54.74 -82.75 -2.87
N LEU A 319 -54.19 -83.30 -3.95
CA LEU A 319 -54.88 -84.28 -4.80
C LEU A 319 -55.19 -85.59 -4.08
N THR A 320 -54.25 -86.07 -3.26
CA THR A 320 -54.44 -87.25 -2.41
C THR A 320 -55.65 -87.12 -1.49
N THR A 321 -55.80 -85.97 -0.84
CA THR A 321 -56.89 -85.72 0.10
C THR A 321 -58.24 -85.71 -0.62
N ALA A 322 -58.34 -85.02 -1.76
CA ALA A 322 -59.55 -84.96 -2.57
C ALA A 322 -60.02 -86.35 -3.06
N TYR A 323 -59.09 -87.21 -3.50
CA TYR A 323 -59.43 -88.58 -3.91
C TYR A 323 -59.82 -89.49 -2.75
N SER A 324 -59.17 -89.34 -1.59
CA SER A 324 -59.53 -90.08 -0.37
C SER A 324 -60.95 -89.75 0.10
N GLU A 325 -61.32 -88.47 0.12
CA GLU A 325 -62.69 -88.04 0.48
C GLU A 325 -63.74 -88.60 -0.49
N MET A 326 -63.46 -88.53 -1.80
CA MET A 326 -64.36 -89.08 -2.82
C MET A 326 -64.53 -90.60 -2.68
N LYS A 327 -63.45 -91.34 -2.41
CA LYS A 327 -63.50 -92.80 -2.13
C LYS A 327 -64.40 -93.11 -0.93
N LEU A 328 -64.22 -92.40 0.20
CA LEU A 328 -64.99 -92.62 1.42
C LEU A 328 -66.48 -92.29 1.26
N SER A 329 -66.83 -91.35 0.38
CA SER A 329 -68.23 -90.99 0.11
C SER A 329 -69.07 -92.17 -0.45
N PHE A 330 -68.43 -93.15 -1.11
CA PHE A 330 -69.10 -94.32 -1.67
C PHE A 330 -69.37 -95.42 -0.64
N ASP A 331 -68.64 -95.49 0.48
CA ASP A 331 -68.84 -96.53 1.51
C ASP A 331 -70.29 -96.55 2.04
N LYS A 332 -70.83 -95.36 2.30
CA LYS A 332 -72.22 -95.21 2.75
C LYS A 332 -73.21 -95.72 1.71
N THR A 333 -73.03 -95.32 0.45
CA THR A 333 -73.88 -95.74 -0.68
C THR A 333 -73.84 -97.25 -0.87
N ILE A 334 -72.67 -97.87 -0.74
CA ILE A 334 -72.50 -99.33 -0.85
C ILE A 334 -73.20 -100.05 0.31
N SER A 335 -73.01 -99.57 1.54
CA SER A 335 -73.65 -100.13 2.74
C SER A 335 -75.17 -100.06 2.66
N ASP A 336 -75.73 -98.91 2.30
CA ASP A 336 -77.17 -98.71 2.24
C ASP A 336 -77.83 -99.60 1.18
N ASN A 337 -77.26 -99.66 -0.02
CA ASN A 337 -77.76 -100.55 -1.07
C ASN A 337 -77.57 -102.05 -0.72
N THR A 338 -76.54 -102.40 0.04
CA THR A 338 -76.35 -103.77 0.55
C THR A 338 -77.47 -104.15 1.53
N ARG A 339 -77.83 -103.26 2.44
CA ARG A 339 -78.93 -103.48 3.39
C ARG A 339 -80.26 -103.63 2.67
N ILE A 340 -80.53 -102.75 1.70
CA ILE A 340 -81.75 -102.80 0.88
C ILE A 340 -81.84 -104.14 0.14
N PHE A 341 -80.74 -104.62 -0.46
CA PHE A 341 -80.69 -105.91 -1.15
C PHE A 341 -81.07 -107.09 -0.23
N TYR A 342 -80.42 -107.19 0.94
CA TYR A 342 -80.74 -108.25 1.90
C TYR A 342 -82.15 -108.13 2.48
N ALA A 343 -82.64 -106.91 2.71
CA ALA A 343 -84.02 -106.68 3.13
C ALA A 343 -85.03 -107.14 2.05
N SER A 344 -84.73 -106.93 0.77
CA SER A 344 -85.56 -107.44 -0.32
C SER A 344 -85.54 -108.97 -0.41
N ILE A 345 -84.38 -109.62 -0.23
CA ILE A 345 -84.30 -111.09 -0.14
C ILE A 345 -85.15 -111.61 1.01
N PHE A 346 -85.02 -111.00 2.19
CA PHE A 346 -85.82 -111.38 3.36
C PHE A 346 -87.32 -111.18 3.11
N GLY A 347 -87.71 -110.08 2.47
CA GLY A 347 -89.09 -109.83 2.05
C GLY A 347 -89.64 -110.90 1.11
N LEU A 348 -88.85 -111.38 0.15
CA LEU A 348 -89.25 -112.48 -0.73
C LEU A 348 -89.42 -113.80 0.02
N LEU A 349 -88.53 -114.11 0.97
CA LEU A 349 -88.68 -115.28 1.84
C LEU A 349 -89.97 -115.19 2.68
N PHE A 350 -90.28 -114.01 3.21
CA PHE A 350 -91.48 -113.79 4.01
C PHE A 350 -92.77 -113.91 3.17
N ILE A 351 -92.78 -113.36 1.95
CA ILE A 351 -93.88 -113.52 0.99
C ILE A 351 -94.06 -115.00 0.64
N SER A 352 -92.96 -115.73 0.41
CA SER A 352 -93.00 -117.17 0.15
C SER A 352 -93.60 -117.95 1.32
N PHE A 353 -93.23 -117.62 2.56
CA PHE A 353 -93.77 -118.25 3.76
C PHE A 353 -95.28 -118.01 3.91
N ILE A 354 -95.76 -116.78 3.72
CA ILE A 354 -97.20 -116.43 3.74
C ILE A 354 -97.97 -117.14 2.61
N SER A 355 -97.32 -117.47 1.50
CA SER A 355 -97.97 -118.16 0.38
C SER A 355 -98.42 -119.58 0.70
N ILE A 356 -97.78 -120.23 1.69
CA ILE A 356 -98.04 -121.63 2.07
C ILE A 356 -99.21 -121.74 3.07
N THR A 357 -99.53 -120.67 3.80
CA THR A 357 -100.65 -120.64 4.77
C THR A 357 -101.99 -120.34 4.08
N ASN A 358 -103.00 -121.21 4.24
CA ASN A 358 -104.33 -121.05 3.64
C ASN A 358 -105.27 -120.25 4.54
N ARG A 359 -105.51 -120.74 5.76
CA ARG A 359 -106.34 -120.08 6.79
C ARG A 359 -105.74 -120.32 8.17
N ILE A 360 -105.72 -119.27 8.98
CA ILE A 360 -105.15 -119.30 10.34
C ILE A 360 -106.30 -119.16 11.35
N TYR A 361 -106.39 -120.09 12.29
CA TYR A 361 -107.27 -120.07 13.46
C TYR A 361 -106.45 -119.93 14.75
N TRP A 362 -107.13 -119.60 15.85
CA TRP A 362 -106.46 -119.24 17.11
C TRP A 362 -105.67 -120.39 17.77
N PHE A 363 -106.03 -121.65 17.48
CA PHE A 363 -105.32 -122.84 17.96
C PHE A 363 -104.93 -123.81 16.82
N GLY A 364 -104.80 -123.32 15.58
CA GLY A 364 -104.34 -124.16 14.47
C GLY A 364 -104.27 -123.41 13.13
N VAL A 365 -103.36 -123.82 12.26
CA VAL A 365 -103.22 -123.27 10.90
C VAL A 365 -103.51 -124.36 9.89
N ASP A 366 -104.43 -124.08 8.98
CA ASP A 366 -104.66 -124.93 7.81
C ASP A 366 -103.69 -124.54 6.71
N TRP A 367 -102.86 -125.51 6.34
CA TRP A 367 -101.91 -125.38 5.25
C TRP A 367 -102.62 -125.62 3.92
N VAL A 368 -102.18 -124.93 2.86
CA VAL A 368 -102.71 -125.18 1.52
C VAL A 368 -102.34 -126.61 1.14
N ASP A 369 -103.34 -127.43 0.79
CA ASP A 369 -103.10 -128.79 0.32
C ASP A 369 -102.38 -128.71 -1.04
N LEU A 370 -101.10 -129.12 -1.03
CA LEU A 370 -100.18 -128.98 -2.16
C LEU A 370 -100.49 -129.96 -3.31
N ARG A 371 -101.50 -130.82 -3.14
CA ARG A 371 -101.84 -131.87 -4.11
C ARG A 371 -102.64 -131.37 -5.32
N ASP A 372 -103.22 -130.18 -5.24
CA ASP A 372 -104.00 -129.58 -6.34
C ASP A 372 -103.23 -128.39 -6.97
N LEU A 373 -102.53 -128.67 -8.08
CA LEU A 373 -101.65 -127.71 -8.76
C LEU A 373 -102.39 -126.45 -9.21
N THR A 374 -103.67 -126.57 -9.54
CA THR A 374 -104.48 -125.44 -10.02
C THR A 374 -104.68 -124.39 -8.93
N ASN A 375 -104.89 -124.83 -7.69
CA ASN A 375 -105.05 -123.95 -6.54
C ASN A 375 -103.73 -123.27 -6.15
N LEU A 376 -102.59 -123.94 -6.28
CA LEU A 376 -101.28 -123.32 -6.03
C LEU A 376 -100.94 -122.22 -7.03
N TRP A 377 -101.21 -122.45 -8.32
CA TRP A 377 -100.94 -121.44 -9.34
C TRP A 377 -101.83 -120.21 -9.15
N SER A 378 -103.12 -120.41 -8.90
CA SER A 378 -104.05 -119.32 -8.58
C SER A 378 -103.59 -118.53 -7.34
N ASN A 379 -103.16 -119.23 -6.29
CA ASN A 379 -102.69 -118.63 -5.03
C ASN A 379 -101.29 -117.94 -5.17
N PHE A 380 -100.49 -118.28 -6.17
CA PHE A 380 -99.25 -117.56 -6.48
C PHE A 380 -99.51 -116.35 -7.40
N ALA A 381 -100.41 -116.50 -8.38
CA ALA A 381 -100.73 -115.48 -9.37
C ALA A 381 -101.29 -114.20 -8.76
N TYR A 382 -102.21 -114.31 -7.79
CA TYR A 382 -102.80 -113.11 -7.17
C TYR A 382 -101.78 -112.29 -6.34
N LYS A 383 -100.68 -112.92 -5.92
CA LYS A 383 -99.61 -112.30 -5.11
C LYS A 383 -98.44 -111.77 -5.95
N LEU A 384 -98.38 -112.08 -7.25
CA LEU A 384 -97.37 -111.55 -8.17
C LEU A 384 -97.27 -110.01 -8.16
N PRO A 385 -98.36 -109.23 -8.09
CA PRO A 385 -98.28 -107.78 -8.01
C PRO A 385 -97.48 -107.26 -6.81
N VAL A 386 -97.35 -108.06 -5.74
CA VAL A 386 -96.57 -107.72 -4.53
C VAL A 386 -95.13 -108.26 -4.61
N ALA A 387 -94.93 -109.46 -5.16
CA ALA A 387 -93.59 -110.05 -5.27
C ALA A 387 -92.72 -109.38 -6.34
N LEU A 388 -93.28 -108.99 -7.48
CA LEU A 388 -92.54 -108.38 -8.60
C LEU A 388 -91.80 -107.07 -8.19
N PRO A 389 -92.44 -106.11 -7.49
CA PRO A 389 -91.74 -104.93 -6.99
C PRO A 389 -90.54 -105.25 -6.09
N VAL A 390 -90.64 -106.28 -5.24
CA VAL A 390 -89.57 -106.67 -4.32
C VAL A 390 -88.39 -107.32 -5.06
N ILE A 391 -88.66 -108.14 -6.08
CA ILE A 391 -87.61 -108.69 -6.96
C ILE A 391 -86.89 -107.57 -7.70
N TRP A 392 -87.63 -106.60 -8.23
CA TRP A 392 -87.06 -105.44 -8.91
C TRP A 392 -86.19 -104.61 -7.95
N LEU A 393 -86.66 -104.39 -6.72
CA LEU A 393 -85.92 -103.67 -5.68
C LEU A 393 -84.59 -104.37 -5.33
N ALA A 394 -84.62 -105.69 -5.17
CA ALA A 394 -83.40 -106.47 -4.95
C ALA A 394 -82.40 -106.31 -6.11
N PHE A 395 -82.88 -106.45 -7.35
CA PHE A 395 -82.03 -106.32 -8.53
C PHE A 395 -81.43 -104.91 -8.66
N PHE A 396 -82.25 -103.88 -8.46
CA PHE A 396 -81.84 -102.49 -8.47
C PHE A 396 -80.77 -102.18 -7.41
N ALA A 397 -80.99 -102.62 -6.18
CA ALA A 397 -80.05 -102.43 -5.08
C ALA A 397 -78.72 -103.16 -5.34
N SER A 398 -78.75 -104.38 -5.90
CA SER A 398 -77.54 -105.13 -6.28
C SER A 398 -76.74 -104.40 -7.36
N LYS A 399 -77.41 -103.90 -8.40
CA LYS A 399 -76.76 -103.15 -9.49
C LYS A 399 -76.12 -101.87 -8.97
N ARG A 400 -76.87 -101.06 -8.22
CA ARG A 400 -76.38 -99.79 -7.67
C ARG A 400 -75.20 -99.98 -6.69
N ARG A 401 -75.23 -101.06 -5.93
CA ARG A 401 -74.10 -101.47 -5.07
C ARG A 401 -72.83 -101.74 -5.90
N SER A 402 -72.93 -102.50 -6.99
CA SER A 402 -71.77 -102.83 -7.83
C SER A 402 -71.17 -101.61 -8.55
N GLU A 403 -72.02 -100.68 -9.00
CA GLU A 403 -71.61 -99.40 -9.60
C GLU A 403 -70.80 -98.56 -8.61
N ALA A 404 -71.30 -98.42 -7.37
CA ALA A 404 -70.62 -97.66 -6.33
C ALA A 404 -69.29 -98.31 -5.90
N GLN A 405 -69.22 -99.65 -5.82
CA GLN A 405 -67.98 -100.38 -5.53
C GLN A 405 -66.91 -100.16 -6.60
N ARG A 406 -67.30 -100.14 -7.88
CA ARG A 406 -66.37 -99.90 -8.98
C ARG A 406 -65.81 -98.48 -8.94
N LEU A 407 -66.68 -97.48 -8.77
CA LEU A 407 -66.24 -96.08 -8.61
C LEU A 407 -65.30 -95.92 -7.42
N GLN A 408 -65.58 -96.58 -6.29
CA GLN A 408 -64.71 -96.56 -5.12
C GLN A 408 -63.31 -97.11 -5.43
N GLN A 409 -63.22 -98.23 -6.16
CA GLN A 409 -61.92 -98.82 -6.56
C GLN A 409 -61.14 -97.90 -7.49
N GLU A 410 -61.81 -97.23 -8.43
CA GLU A 410 -61.18 -96.25 -9.33
C GLU A 410 -60.60 -95.05 -8.56
N TYR A 411 -61.36 -94.47 -7.62
CA TYR A 411 -60.84 -93.38 -6.78
C TYR A 411 -59.75 -93.84 -5.81
N ALA A 412 -59.82 -95.08 -5.31
CA ALA A 412 -58.75 -95.65 -4.49
C ALA A 412 -57.44 -95.81 -5.30
N HIS A 413 -57.53 -96.20 -6.57
CA HIS A 413 -56.38 -96.26 -7.46
C HIS A 413 -55.81 -94.86 -7.73
N LYS A 414 -56.66 -93.85 -7.97
CA LYS A 414 -56.23 -92.46 -8.14
C LYS A 414 -55.57 -91.88 -6.89
N GLU A 415 -56.10 -92.19 -5.70
CA GLU A 415 -55.51 -91.81 -4.42
C GLU A 415 -54.12 -92.44 -4.22
N ALA A 416 -53.98 -93.74 -4.52
CA ALA A 416 -52.70 -94.44 -4.42
C ALA A 416 -51.65 -93.88 -5.39
N LEU A 417 -52.06 -93.53 -6.61
CA LEU A 417 -51.21 -92.85 -7.59
C LEU A 417 -50.78 -91.47 -7.09
N ALA A 418 -51.72 -90.67 -6.54
CA ALA A 418 -51.42 -89.35 -6.00
C ALA A 418 -50.44 -89.41 -4.79
N LYS A 419 -50.61 -90.39 -3.89
CA LYS A 419 -49.72 -90.62 -2.73
C LYS A 419 -48.31 -91.03 -3.14
N SER A 420 -48.22 -91.91 -4.14
CA SER A 420 -46.94 -92.45 -4.59
C SER A 420 -46.20 -91.53 -5.55
N PHE A 421 -46.89 -90.56 -6.18
CA PHE A 421 -46.31 -89.62 -7.14
C PHE A 421 -45.06 -88.91 -6.63
N GLN A 422 -45.11 -88.34 -5.42
CA GLN A 422 -43.96 -87.62 -4.84
C GLN A 422 -42.77 -88.56 -4.55
N SER A 423 -43.06 -89.79 -4.11
CA SER A 423 -42.01 -90.80 -3.86
C SER A 423 -41.34 -91.22 -5.17
N TYR A 424 -42.11 -91.47 -6.24
CA TYR A 424 -41.55 -91.80 -7.55
C TYR A 424 -40.83 -90.63 -8.19
N LYS A 425 -41.35 -89.40 -8.06
CA LYS A 425 -40.64 -88.19 -8.51
C LYS A 425 -39.26 -88.09 -7.87
N THR A 426 -39.20 -88.23 -6.54
CA THR A 426 -37.94 -88.18 -5.77
C THR A 426 -36.98 -89.29 -6.18
N GLN A 427 -37.47 -90.52 -6.39
CA GLN A 427 -36.63 -91.65 -6.85
C GLN A 427 -36.07 -91.43 -8.26
N ILE A 428 -36.87 -90.87 -9.19
CA ILE A 428 -36.43 -90.55 -10.56
C ILE A 428 -35.38 -89.43 -10.54
N GLU A 429 -35.57 -88.40 -9.72
CA GLU A 429 -34.60 -87.30 -9.56
C GLU A 429 -33.27 -87.80 -8.96
N GLN A 430 -33.31 -88.77 -8.04
CA GLN A 430 -32.11 -89.39 -7.46
C GLN A 430 -31.35 -90.32 -8.42
N LEU A 431 -32.00 -90.85 -9.47
CA LEU A 431 -31.38 -91.72 -10.47
C LEU A 431 -30.50 -90.96 -11.48
N GLY A 432 -30.66 -89.64 -11.60
CA GLY A 432 -29.73 -88.78 -12.34
C GLY A 432 -29.62 -89.04 -13.85
N GLU A 433 -30.62 -89.66 -14.49
CA GLU A 433 -30.60 -89.86 -15.95
C GLU A 433 -30.88 -88.54 -16.71
N GLN A 434 -30.00 -88.19 -17.66
CA GLN A 434 -30.08 -86.94 -18.44
C GLN A 434 -31.28 -86.88 -19.39
N ASP A 435 -31.84 -88.02 -19.79
CA ASP A 435 -33.00 -88.05 -20.64
C ASP A 435 -34.22 -88.23 -19.76
N ASN A 436 -35.01 -87.16 -19.62
CA ASN A 436 -36.14 -87.02 -18.69
C ASN A 436 -37.35 -87.90 -19.11
N ILE A 437 -37.09 -89.09 -19.66
CA ILE A 437 -38.05 -90.04 -20.25
C ILE A 437 -38.91 -90.64 -19.14
N LEU A 438 -38.32 -91.10 -18.03
CA LEU A 438 -39.08 -91.66 -16.90
C LEU A 438 -40.00 -90.61 -16.26
N MET A 439 -39.53 -89.37 -16.05
CA MET A 439 -40.36 -88.29 -15.52
C MET A 439 -41.49 -87.91 -16.48
N ARG A 440 -41.20 -87.84 -17.79
CA ARG A 440 -42.23 -87.62 -18.83
C ARG A 440 -43.26 -88.74 -18.82
N HIS A 441 -42.85 -89.98 -18.61
CA HIS A 441 -43.76 -91.12 -18.51
C HIS A 441 -44.60 -91.07 -17.23
N LEU A 442 -44.00 -90.73 -16.09
CA LEU A 442 -44.70 -90.54 -14.82
C LEU A 442 -45.76 -89.43 -14.91
N LEU A 443 -45.39 -88.28 -15.46
CA LEU A 443 -46.28 -87.15 -15.67
C LEU A 443 -47.41 -87.51 -16.64
N ARG A 444 -47.09 -88.19 -17.74
CA ARG A 444 -48.10 -88.66 -18.70
C ARG A 444 -49.07 -89.64 -18.05
N SER A 445 -48.58 -90.63 -17.31
CA SER A 445 -49.42 -91.59 -16.59
C SER A 445 -50.29 -90.92 -15.51
N ALA A 446 -49.77 -89.90 -14.82
CA ALA A 446 -50.56 -89.12 -13.87
C ALA A 446 -51.64 -88.27 -14.56
N ILE A 447 -51.29 -87.58 -15.65
CA ILE A 447 -52.25 -86.80 -16.46
C ILE A 447 -53.33 -87.71 -17.03
N ASP A 448 -52.98 -88.86 -17.59
CA ASP A 448 -53.92 -89.83 -18.15
C ASP A 448 -54.88 -90.36 -17.06
N ALA A 449 -54.37 -90.64 -15.84
CA ALA A 449 -55.20 -91.09 -14.73
C ALA A 449 -56.16 -90.00 -14.20
N ILE A 450 -55.73 -88.73 -14.22
CA ILE A 450 -56.58 -87.59 -13.82
C ILE A 450 -57.64 -87.33 -14.90
N ALA A 451 -57.24 -87.33 -16.18
CA ALA A 451 -58.10 -87.06 -17.34
C ALA A 451 -59.13 -88.17 -17.58
N PHE A 452 -58.84 -89.41 -17.19
CA PHE A 452 -59.77 -90.53 -17.32
C PHE A 452 -61.00 -90.33 -16.43
N ASN A 453 -62.16 -90.10 -17.04
CA ASN A 453 -63.40 -89.85 -16.31
C ASN A 453 -63.96 -91.17 -15.75
N ALA A 454 -64.07 -91.25 -14.42
CA ALA A 454 -64.58 -92.42 -13.72
C ALA A 454 -65.98 -92.84 -14.18
N SER A 455 -66.81 -91.90 -14.67
CA SER A 455 -68.16 -92.22 -15.19
C SER A 455 -68.17 -93.04 -16.47
N THR A 456 -67.08 -93.03 -17.26
CA THR A 456 -67.00 -93.79 -18.52
C THR A 456 -66.92 -95.30 -18.29
N THR A 457 -66.43 -95.71 -17.10
CA THR A 457 -66.43 -97.13 -16.71
C THR A 457 -67.84 -97.69 -16.47
N LEU A 458 -68.84 -96.83 -16.24
CA LEU A 458 -70.22 -97.24 -15.98
C LEU A 458 -71.02 -97.54 -17.26
N GLU A 459 -70.63 -96.99 -18.42
CA GLU A 459 -71.46 -96.96 -19.65
C GLU A 459 -71.48 -98.23 -20.51
N THR A 460 -70.79 -99.30 -20.11
CA THR A 460 -70.81 -100.56 -20.87
C THR A 460 -71.86 -101.54 -20.35
N LYS A 461 -73.01 -101.59 -21.06
CA LYS A 461 -74.04 -102.66 -21.05
C LYS A 461 -75.08 -102.73 -19.90
N HIS A 462 -75.53 -101.60 -19.34
CA HIS A 462 -76.60 -101.64 -18.32
C HIS A 462 -77.65 -100.51 -18.43
N GLY A 463 -78.40 -100.47 -19.54
CA GLY A 463 -79.67 -99.73 -19.56
C GLY A 463 -80.66 -100.36 -18.57
N ASP A 464 -81.51 -99.57 -17.92
CA ASP A 464 -82.48 -99.99 -16.88
C ASP A 464 -83.58 -100.92 -17.45
N LYS A 465 -83.19 -102.14 -17.77
CA LYS A 465 -84.08 -103.22 -18.20
C LYS A 465 -84.72 -103.86 -16.97
N SER A 466 -86.04 -104.06 -17.02
CA SER A 466 -86.78 -104.82 -15.99
C SER A 466 -86.17 -106.23 -15.82
N PRO A 467 -86.21 -106.83 -14.61
CA PRO A 467 -85.74 -108.20 -14.34
C PRO A 467 -86.25 -109.22 -15.35
N ILE A 468 -87.47 -109.02 -15.84
CA ILE A 468 -88.09 -109.88 -16.85
C ILE A 468 -87.37 -109.75 -18.20
N HIS A 469 -86.97 -108.54 -18.60
CA HIS A 469 -86.21 -108.32 -19.84
C HIS A 469 -84.81 -108.90 -19.77
N GLU A 470 -84.11 -108.80 -18.64
CA GLU A 470 -82.77 -109.39 -18.51
C GLU A 470 -82.82 -110.92 -18.40
N ALA A 471 -83.78 -111.47 -17.65
CA ALA A 471 -84.02 -112.90 -17.61
C ALA A 471 -84.40 -113.45 -18.98
N LEU A 472 -85.27 -112.74 -19.73
CA LEU A 472 -85.68 -113.12 -21.07
C LEU A 472 -84.54 -113.00 -22.07
N ASP A 473 -83.73 -111.93 -22.05
CA ASP A 473 -82.53 -111.80 -22.88
C ASP A 473 -81.54 -112.94 -22.58
N LYS A 474 -81.31 -113.28 -21.29
CA LYS A 474 -80.48 -114.43 -20.89
C LYS A 474 -81.06 -115.77 -21.35
N LEU A 475 -82.38 -115.96 -21.24
CA LEU A 475 -83.08 -117.19 -21.65
C LEU A 475 -83.10 -117.36 -23.18
N LEU A 476 -83.32 -116.27 -23.93
CA LEU A 476 -83.29 -116.23 -25.39
C LEU A 476 -81.85 -116.36 -25.94
N SER A 477 -80.84 -115.98 -25.15
CA SER A 477 -79.42 -116.14 -25.49
C SER A 477 -78.81 -117.51 -25.13
N ALA A 478 -79.59 -118.44 -24.57
CA ALA A 478 -79.13 -119.78 -24.17
C ALA A 478 -79.54 -120.86 -25.21
N PRO A 479 -78.60 -121.47 -25.97
CA PRO A 479 -78.94 -122.34 -27.10
C PRO A 479 -79.46 -123.76 -26.76
N ASP A 480 -79.26 -124.30 -25.55
CA ASP A 480 -79.43 -125.75 -25.29
C ASP A 480 -80.55 -126.18 -24.32
N GLY A 481 -81.32 -125.24 -23.75
CA GLY A 481 -82.29 -125.55 -22.67
C GLY A 481 -83.74 -125.75 -23.12
N LEU A 482 -84.20 -125.00 -24.12
CA LEU A 482 -85.63 -124.91 -24.47
C LEU A 482 -86.19 -126.18 -25.15
N GLN A 483 -85.34 -127.08 -25.67
CA GLN A 483 -85.79 -128.32 -26.32
C GLN A 483 -86.16 -129.45 -25.34
N LYS A 484 -85.74 -129.39 -24.07
CA LYS A 484 -86.03 -130.44 -23.07
C LYS A 484 -87.37 -130.30 -22.36
N LEU A 485 -87.99 -129.12 -22.38
CA LEU A 485 -89.27 -128.86 -21.71
C LEU A 485 -90.51 -129.16 -22.57
N LEU A 486 -90.34 -129.42 -23.88
CA LEU A 486 -91.45 -129.58 -24.85
C LEU A 486 -91.57 -131.00 -25.46
N LYS A 487 -90.95 -132.04 -24.87
CA LYS A 487 -91.14 -133.44 -25.29
C LYS A 487 -91.90 -134.25 -24.22
N PRO A 488 -92.99 -134.97 -24.58
CA PRO A 488 -93.77 -135.74 -23.62
C PRO A 488 -93.14 -137.12 -23.43
N GLU A 489 -92.88 -137.52 -22.19
CA GLU A 489 -92.71 -138.94 -21.85
C GLU A 489 -94.00 -139.47 -21.23
N LYS A 490 -94.43 -140.62 -21.76
CA LYS A 490 -95.59 -141.40 -21.35
C LYS A 490 -95.40 -142.04 -19.98
#